data_AF-K7VS54-F1
#
_entry.id   AF-K7VS54-F1
#
_cell.length_a   1.000
_cell.length_b   1.000
_cell.length_c   1.000
_cell.angle_alpha   90.00
_cell.angle_beta   90.00
_cell.angle_gamma   90.00
#
_symmetry.space_group_name_H-M   'P 1'
#
loop_
_entity.id
_entity.type
_entity.pdbx_description
1 polymer ?
#
loop_
_entity_poly.entity_id
_entity_poly.type
_entity_poly.pdbx_seq_one_letter_code
_entity_poly.pdbx_strand_id
1 'polypeptide(L)'
;MSQEQCPEMECLDEELYPIKSLELSGLDNPEILKNTGLKNKDSWLKLIKLYEGNLIYLKSISILINKNYDDQVADFLAENTLHITNQMQSHFQETFHHLSPQEQEIVLELSKFENPISREELRQSLNLSSVDFNNGLQSLQQRYLITKIKEDRILFKLSPVFHEYVRTCC
;
A
#
# COMPACT_ATOMS: atom_id res chain seq x y z
N MET A 1 7.49 13.29 2.74
CA MET A 1 7.67 12.67 4.07
C MET A 1 7.85 11.19 3.81
N SER A 2 8.97 10.61 4.22
CA SER A 2 9.29 9.20 3.94
C SER A 2 8.29 8.30 4.65
N GLN A 3 7.66 7.40 3.90
CA GLN A 3 6.86 6.28 4.41
C GLN A 3 7.74 5.05 4.71
N GLU A 4 9.06 5.19 4.56
CA GLU A 4 10.01 4.10 4.73
C GLU A 4 10.30 3.88 6.21
N GLN A 5 10.33 2.62 6.62
CA GLN A 5 10.82 2.23 7.93
C GLN A 5 12.34 2.52 8.00
N CYS A 6 12.78 3.23 9.04
CA CYS A 6 14.19 3.50 9.24
C CYS A 6 14.94 2.19 9.55
N PRO A 7 16.05 1.85 8.86
CA PRO A 7 16.82 0.64 9.11
C PRO A 7 17.29 0.52 10.57
N GLU A 8 17.58 1.64 11.22
CA GLU A 8 17.99 1.70 12.64
C GLU A 8 16.87 1.33 13.62
N MET A 9 15.63 1.19 13.14
CA MET A 9 14.46 0.79 13.93
C MET A 9 14.07 -0.68 13.73
N GLU A 10 14.83 -1.46 12.95
CA GLU A 10 14.71 -2.92 12.92
C GLU A 10 15.17 -3.48 14.29
N CYS A 11 14.21 -3.93 15.10
CA CYS A 11 14.52 -4.46 16.43
C CYS A 11 15.08 -5.88 16.31
N LEU A 12 16.39 -6.03 16.53
CA LEU A 12 17.04 -7.31 16.76
C LEU A 12 16.78 -7.73 18.22
N ASP A 13 15.92 -8.74 18.40
CA ASP A 13 15.55 -9.38 19.67
C ASP A 13 15.04 -8.45 20.80
N GLU A 14 13.74 -8.56 21.12
CA GLU A 14 13.11 -7.92 22.29
C GLU A 14 13.79 -8.28 23.62
N GLU A 15 14.50 -9.41 23.68
CA GLU A 15 15.23 -9.86 24.88
C GLU A 15 16.57 -9.13 25.10
N LEU A 16 17.19 -8.57 24.06
CA LEU A 16 18.52 -7.96 24.14
C LEU A 16 18.48 -6.42 24.13
N TYR A 17 17.51 -5.82 23.46
CA TYR A 17 17.34 -4.37 23.42
C TYR A 17 15.86 -3.98 23.40
N PRO A 18 15.32 -3.33 24.46
CA PRO A 18 13.91 -2.95 24.53
C PRO A 18 13.62 -1.66 23.74
N ILE A 19 14.00 -1.62 22.46
CA ILE A 19 13.61 -0.54 21.55
C ILE A 19 12.22 -0.90 21.03
N LYS A 20 11.19 -0.27 21.59
CA LYS A 20 9.80 -0.45 21.12
C LYS A 20 9.56 0.46 19.92
N SER A 21 9.57 -0.09 18.70
CA SER A 21 9.04 0.60 17.53
C SER A 21 7.51 0.43 17.49
N LEU A 22 6.80 1.50 17.16
CA LEU A 22 5.36 1.46 16.89
C LEU A 22 5.16 1.58 15.38
N GLU A 23 4.71 0.49 14.76
CA GLU A 23 4.31 0.49 13.36
C GLU A 23 3.00 1.28 13.21
N LEU A 24 3.05 2.38 12.44
CA LEU A 24 1.85 3.13 12.12
C LEU A 24 1.07 2.36 11.05
N SER A 25 0.10 1.57 11.49
CA SER A 25 -0.94 1.06 10.60
C SER A 25 -1.86 2.22 10.17
N GLY A 26 -2.50 2.04 9.01
CA GLY A 26 -3.46 3.02 8.48
C GLY A 26 -4.50 3.45 9.51
N LEU A 27 -4.89 4.73 9.48
CA LEU A 27 -5.89 5.24 10.41
C LEU A 27 -7.27 4.69 10.06
N ASP A 28 -7.97 4.14 11.04
CA ASP A 28 -9.30 3.53 10.88
C ASP A 28 -10.45 4.39 11.45
N ASN A 29 -10.13 5.57 11.99
CA ASN A 29 -11.09 6.46 12.61
C ASN A 29 -11.77 7.38 11.57
N PRO A 30 -13.11 7.29 11.37
CA PRO A 30 -13.84 8.17 10.45
C PRO A 30 -13.65 9.66 10.68
N GLU A 31 -13.38 10.09 11.91
CA GLU A 31 -13.20 11.51 12.24
C GLU A 31 -12.01 12.15 11.53
N ILE A 32 -11.08 11.39 10.95
CA ILE A 32 -10.00 11.93 10.12
C ILE A 32 -10.52 12.67 8.87
N LEU A 33 -11.74 12.34 8.41
CA LEU A 33 -12.39 12.98 7.27
C LEU A 33 -13.29 14.16 7.68
N LYS A 34 -13.41 14.48 8.97
CA LYS A 34 -14.35 15.49 9.47
C LYS A 34 -14.24 16.86 8.80
N ASN A 35 -13.01 17.28 8.51
CA ASN A 35 -12.70 18.61 8.00
C ASN A 35 -12.45 18.63 6.48
N THR A 36 -12.77 17.55 5.76
CA THR A 36 -12.54 17.48 4.30
C THR A 36 -13.70 18.05 3.49
N GLY A 37 -14.85 18.30 4.10
CA GLY A 37 -16.08 18.74 3.43
C GLY A 37 -16.97 17.62 2.90
N LEU A 38 -16.51 16.37 2.99
CA LEU A 38 -17.22 15.19 2.48
C LEU A 38 -18.58 14.96 3.16
N LYS A 39 -19.55 14.47 2.38
CA LYS A 39 -20.87 14.01 2.83
C LYS A 39 -20.85 12.49 3.06
N ASN A 40 -22.01 11.90 3.35
CA ASN A 40 -22.22 10.46 3.61
C ASN A 40 -21.27 9.88 4.67
N LYS A 41 -21.36 10.37 5.91
CA LYS A 41 -20.51 9.93 7.03
C LYS A 41 -20.54 8.42 7.27
N ASP A 42 -21.68 7.78 7.00
CA ASP A 42 -21.87 6.33 7.03
C ASP A 42 -20.95 5.58 6.05
N SER A 43 -20.53 6.23 4.97
CA SER A 43 -19.65 5.68 3.95
C SER A 43 -18.15 5.97 4.19
N TRP A 44 -17.81 6.82 5.16
CA TRP A 44 -16.42 7.23 5.42
C TRP A 44 -15.51 6.08 5.79
N LEU A 45 -15.98 5.15 6.64
CA LEU A 45 -15.17 4.00 7.02
C LEU A 45 -14.85 3.10 5.81
N LYS A 46 -15.77 2.99 4.85
CA LYS A 46 -15.53 2.24 3.60
C LYS A 46 -14.46 2.94 2.76
N LEU A 47 -14.52 4.26 2.61
CA LEU A 47 -13.51 5.05 1.91
C LEU A 47 -12.13 4.92 2.58
N ILE A 48 -12.08 5.01 3.91
CA ILE A 48 -10.85 4.86 4.70
C ILE A 48 -10.22 3.50 4.48
N LYS A 49 -11.02 2.41 4.55
CA LYS A 49 -10.52 1.06 4.30
C LYS A 49 -10.03 0.87 2.87
N LEU A 50 -10.72 1.45 1.89
CA LEU A 50 -10.36 1.37 0.47
C LEU A 50 -8.98 1.98 0.19
N TYR A 51 -8.62 3.05 0.91
CA TYR A 51 -7.32 3.73 0.81
C TYR A 51 -6.40 3.44 1.99
N GLU A 52 -6.63 2.31 2.67
CA GLU A 52 -5.78 1.77 3.74
C GLU A 52 -5.46 2.77 4.85
N GLY A 53 -6.38 3.68 5.15
CA GLY A 53 -6.18 4.72 6.17
C GLY A 53 -5.03 5.69 5.89
N ASN A 54 -4.49 5.70 4.68
CA ASN A 54 -3.36 6.53 4.30
C ASN A 54 -3.81 7.98 4.09
N LEU A 55 -3.35 8.89 4.94
CA LEU A 55 -3.75 10.30 4.90
C LEU A 55 -3.39 11.01 3.59
N ILE A 56 -2.31 10.60 2.90
CA ILE A 56 -1.94 11.18 1.60
C ILE A 56 -2.95 10.78 0.54
N TYR A 57 -3.32 9.49 0.49
CA TYR A 57 -4.31 8.99 -0.47
C TYR A 57 -5.70 9.58 -0.17
N LEU A 58 -6.10 9.56 1.10
CA LEU A 58 -7.39 10.12 1.54
C LEU A 58 -7.50 11.61 1.25
N LYS A 59 -6.41 12.38 1.41
CA LYS A 59 -6.40 13.80 1.02
C LYS A 59 -6.60 13.95 -0.49
N SER A 60 -5.89 13.18 -1.30
CA SER A 60 -5.99 13.26 -2.76
C SER A 60 -7.40 12.91 -3.24
N ILE A 61 -7.98 11.85 -2.67
CA ILE A 61 -9.32 11.39 -3.03
C ILE A 61 -10.41 12.31 -2.51
N SER A 62 -10.25 12.89 -1.32
CA SER A 62 -11.19 13.91 -0.82
C SER A 62 -11.28 15.11 -1.79
N ILE A 63 -10.15 15.55 -2.35
CA ILE A 63 -10.13 16.63 -3.35
C ILE A 63 -10.87 16.21 -4.63
N LEU A 64 -10.71 14.97 -5.07
CA LEU A 64 -11.41 14.45 -6.24
C LEU A 64 -12.91 14.36 -6.01
N ILE A 65 -13.33 13.83 -4.86
CA ILE A 65 -14.75 13.68 -4.50
C ILE A 65 -15.43 15.06 -4.43
N ASN A 66 -14.80 16.04 -3.76
CA ASN A 66 -15.35 17.39 -3.68
C ASN A 66 -15.51 18.04 -5.07
N LYS A 67 -14.56 17.81 -5.98
CA LYS A 67 -14.57 18.43 -7.33
C LYS A 67 -15.53 17.76 -8.29
N ASN A 68 -15.63 16.43 -8.25
CA ASN A 68 -16.29 15.66 -9.30
C ASN A 68 -17.65 15.09 -8.88
N TYR A 69 -17.91 14.99 -7.57
CA TYR A 69 -19.10 14.34 -7.01
C TYR A 69 -19.85 15.23 -6.00
N ASP A 70 -19.59 16.55 -5.98
CA ASP A 70 -20.25 17.51 -5.05
C ASP A 70 -20.21 17.04 -3.58
N ASP A 71 -19.03 16.58 -3.17
CA ASP A 71 -18.74 16.03 -1.84
C ASP A 71 -19.42 14.68 -1.51
N GLN A 72 -20.17 14.07 -2.44
CA GLN A 72 -20.90 12.82 -2.22
C GLN A 72 -19.97 11.60 -2.29
N VAL A 73 -19.60 11.07 -1.13
CA VAL A 73 -18.77 9.86 -1.01
C VAL A 73 -19.49 8.63 -1.53
N ALA A 74 -20.81 8.54 -1.33
CA ALA A 74 -21.59 7.39 -1.78
C ALA A 74 -21.58 7.25 -3.31
N ASP A 75 -21.68 8.36 -4.05
CA ASP A 75 -21.67 8.37 -5.52
C ASP A 75 -20.30 7.94 -6.06
N PHE A 76 -19.22 8.44 -5.47
CA PHE A 76 -17.86 7.99 -5.80
C PHE A 76 -17.67 6.49 -5.55
N LEU A 77 -18.11 6.00 -4.38
CA LEU A 77 -17.98 4.57 -4.03
C LEU A 77 -18.89 3.65 -4.86
N ALA A 78 -19.91 4.18 -5.54
CA ALA A 78 -20.80 3.43 -6.41
C ALA A 78 -20.13 3.01 -7.73
N GLU A 79 -19.03 3.66 -8.13
CA GLU A 79 -18.25 3.25 -9.31
C GLU A 79 -17.60 1.88 -9.13
N ASN A 80 -17.46 1.40 -7.89
CA ASN A 80 -16.90 0.10 -7.56
C ASN A 80 -15.50 -0.14 -8.18
N THR A 81 -14.70 0.92 -8.25
CA THR A 81 -13.30 0.90 -8.70
C THR A 81 -12.40 1.58 -7.68
N LEU A 82 -11.14 1.15 -7.59
CA LEU A 82 -10.13 1.84 -6.80
C LEU A 82 -9.50 2.92 -7.67
N HIS A 83 -9.87 4.18 -7.45
CA HIS A 83 -9.36 5.27 -8.28
C HIS A 83 -7.95 5.70 -7.83
N ILE A 84 -7.02 5.80 -8.79
CA ILE A 84 -5.68 6.36 -8.58
C ILE A 84 -5.61 7.73 -9.27
N THR A 85 -5.61 8.80 -8.48
CA THR A 85 -5.55 10.17 -9.01
C THR A 85 -4.21 10.46 -9.68
N ASN A 86 -4.14 11.48 -10.54
CA ASN A 86 -2.87 11.93 -11.12
C ASN A 86 -1.81 12.26 -10.06
N GLN A 87 -2.21 12.83 -8.92
CA GLN A 87 -1.29 13.12 -7.83
C GLN A 87 -0.72 11.84 -7.20
N MET A 88 -1.56 10.82 -7.03
CA MET A 88 -1.11 9.50 -6.55
C MET A 88 -0.19 8.83 -7.58
N GLN A 89 -0.54 8.90 -8.87
CA GLN A 89 0.28 8.36 -9.95
C GLN A 89 1.68 8.98 -9.96
N SER A 90 1.79 10.32 -9.86
CA SER A 90 3.11 10.97 -9.81
C SER A 90 3.94 10.49 -8.61
N HIS A 91 3.32 10.35 -7.43
CA HIS A 91 4.01 9.85 -6.25
C HIS A 91 4.48 8.40 -6.44
N PHE A 92 3.61 7.52 -6.91
CA PHE A 92 3.96 6.12 -7.14
C PHE A 92 4.95 5.93 -8.28
N GLN A 93 4.91 6.80 -9.29
CA GLN A 93 5.90 6.82 -10.35
C GLN A 93 7.29 7.08 -9.77
N GLU A 94 7.47 8.11 -8.94
CA GLU A 94 8.73 8.34 -8.24
C GLU A 94 9.13 7.12 -7.41
N THR A 95 8.22 6.57 -6.60
CA THR A 95 8.47 5.37 -5.79
C THR A 95 8.95 4.19 -6.63
N PHE A 96 8.27 3.89 -7.74
CA PHE A 96 8.58 2.76 -8.62
C PHE A 96 9.93 2.94 -9.34
N HIS A 97 10.25 4.16 -9.78
CA HIS A 97 11.54 4.45 -10.41
C HIS A 97 12.72 4.34 -9.42
N HIS A 98 12.47 4.50 -8.12
CA HIS A 98 13.47 4.30 -7.07
C HIS A 98 13.60 2.85 -6.59
N LEU A 99 12.78 1.93 -7.11
CA LEU A 99 12.99 0.49 -6.91
C LEU A 99 14.15 0.01 -7.77
N SER A 100 15.00 -0.83 -7.20
CA SER A 100 15.99 -1.60 -7.94
C SER A 100 15.32 -2.50 -8.98
N PRO A 101 16.07 -2.95 -10.02
CA PRO A 101 15.51 -3.85 -11.03
C PRO A 101 14.86 -5.11 -10.44
N GLN A 102 15.46 -5.70 -9.40
CA GLN A 102 14.95 -6.91 -8.76
C GLN A 102 13.68 -6.64 -7.96
N GLU A 103 13.57 -5.48 -7.31
CA GLU A 103 12.34 -5.06 -6.64
C GLU A 103 11.23 -4.81 -7.66
N GLN A 104 11.53 -4.17 -8.80
CA GLN A 104 10.56 -3.97 -9.88
C GLN A 104 10.07 -5.31 -10.43
N GLU A 105 10.95 -6.29 -10.64
CA GLU A 105 10.56 -7.65 -11.06
C GLU A 105 9.58 -8.28 -10.07
N ILE A 106 9.86 -8.21 -8.75
CA ILE A 106 8.96 -8.74 -7.71
C ILE A 106 7.59 -8.04 -7.74
N VAL A 107 7.59 -6.70 -7.83
CA VAL A 107 6.36 -5.90 -7.84
C VAL A 107 5.51 -6.19 -9.08
N LEU A 108 6.12 -6.22 -10.27
CA LEU A 108 5.44 -6.54 -11.54
C LEU A 108 4.91 -7.97 -11.58
N GLU A 109 5.57 -8.90 -10.90
CA GLU A 109 5.08 -10.26 -10.79
C GLU A 109 3.89 -10.35 -9.84
N LEU A 110 3.97 -9.73 -8.66
CA LEU A 110 2.86 -9.70 -7.70
C LEU A 110 1.62 -8.98 -8.24
N SER A 111 1.77 -7.95 -9.09
CA SER A 111 0.64 -7.21 -9.67
C SER A 111 -0.23 -8.01 -10.64
N LYS A 112 0.17 -9.24 -10.97
CA LYS A 112 -0.62 -10.17 -11.79
C LYS A 112 -1.66 -10.93 -10.96
N PHE A 113 -1.59 -10.84 -9.63
CA PHE A 113 -2.39 -11.64 -8.72
C PHE A 113 -3.27 -10.76 -7.82
N GLU A 114 -4.59 -10.86 -8.01
CA GLU A 114 -5.58 -10.18 -7.15
C GLU A 114 -5.58 -10.74 -5.71
N ASN A 115 -5.23 -12.02 -5.55
CA ASN A 115 -5.17 -12.69 -4.25
C ASN A 115 -3.71 -12.87 -3.81
N PRO A 116 -3.43 -12.90 -2.48
CA PRO A 116 -2.10 -13.21 -1.99
C PRO A 116 -1.60 -14.56 -2.51
N ILE A 117 -0.34 -14.60 -2.91
CA ILE A 117 0.33 -15.82 -3.37
C ILE A 117 1.41 -16.26 -2.39
N SER A 118 1.71 -17.55 -2.37
CA SER A 118 2.75 -18.06 -1.49
C SER A 118 4.13 -17.60 -1.90
N ARG A 119 5.04 -17.55 -0.91
CA ARG A 119 6.45 -17.27 -1.15
C ARG A 119 7.05 -18.22 -2.20
N GLU A 120 6.66 -19.48 -2.17
CA GLU A 120 7.14 -20.52 -3.08
C GLU A 120 6.65 -20.27 -4.51
N GLU A 121 5.36 -19.95 -4.69
CA GLU A 121 4.78 -19.59 -6.00
C GLU A 121 5.49 -18.37 -6.60
N LEU A 122 5.64 -17.29 -5.81
CA LEU A 122 6.36 -16.08 -6.25
C LEU A 122 7.82 -16.37 -6.59
N ARG A 123 8.50 -17.22 -5.81
CA ARG A 123 9.90 -17.56 -6.06
C ARG A 123 10.09 -18.34 -7.36
N GLN A 124 9.11 -19.16 -7.73
CA GLN A 124 9.14 -19.98 -8.95
C GLN A 124 8.89 -19.16 -10.23
N SER A 125 8.14 -18.05 -10.13
CA SER A 125 7.89 -17.17 -11.28
C SER A 125 9.02 -16.17 -11.58
N LEU A 126 9.98 -16.03 -10.65
CA LEU A 126 11.07 -15.05 -10.75
C LEU A 126 12.43 -15.73 -10.97
N ASN A 127 13.20 -15.22 -11.95
CA ASN A 127 14.57 -15.66 -12.21
C ASN A 127 15.61 -14.87 -11.39
N LEU A 128 15.35 -14.73 -10.09
CA LEU A 128 16.24 -14.03 -9.16
C LEU A 128 17.14 -15.00 -8.41
N SER A 129 18.31 -14.52 -7.96
CA SER A 129 19.10 -15.26 -6.97
C SER A 129 18.35 -15.31 -5.63
N SER A 130 18.68 -16.27 -4.76
CA SER A 130 18.07 -16.31 -3.42
C SER A 130 18.39 -15.06 -2.59
N VAL A 131 19.55 -14.43 -2.82
CA VAL A 131 19.93 -13.19 -2.12
C VAL A 131 19.07 -12.03 -2.61
N ASP A 132 18.98 -11.85 -3.92
CA ASP A 132 18.21 -10.76 -4.52
C ASP A 132 16.71 -10.86 -4.19
N PHE A 133 16.16 -12.08 -4.23
CA PHE A 133 14.77 -12.33 -3.88
C PHE A 133 14.46 -11.93 -2.43
N ASN A 134 15.29 -12.36 -1.48
CA ASN A 134 15.05 -12.07 -0.06
C ASN A 134 15.30 -10.58 0.25
N ASN A 135 16.35 -9.97 -0.31
CA ASN A 135 16.63 -8.53 -0.13
C ASN A 135 15.54 -7.66 -0.75
N GLY A 136 15.07 -8.01 -1.95
CA GLY A 136 13.97 -7.30 -2.61
C GLY A 136 12.67 -7.40 -1.81
N LEU A 137 12.31 -8.59 -1.31
CA LEU A 137 11.16 -8.74 -0.42
C LEU A 137 11.31 -7.95 0.87
N GLN A 138 12.48 -7.95 1.51
CA GLN A 138 12.72 -7.19 2.74
C GLN A 138 12.53 -5.69 2.52
N SER A 139 13.19 -5.13 1.49
CA SER A 139 13.11 -3.71 1.18
C SER A 139 11.69 -3.28 0.81
N LEU A 140 10.98 -4.07 0.00
CA LEU A 140 9.57 -3.78 -0.36
C LEU A 140 8.62 -3.83 0.85
N GLN A 141 8.88 -4.70 1.83
CA GLN A 141 8.13 -4.73 3.10
C GLN A 141 8.45 -3.51 3.97
N GLN A 142 9.72 -3.12 4.11
CA GLN A 142 10.13 -1.91 4.86
C GLN A 142 9.52 -0.61 4.30
N ARG A 143 9.22 -0.60 2.99
CA ARG A 143 8.53 0.51 2.30
C ARG A 143 7.00 0.38 2.34
N TYR A 144 6.45 -0.64 2.98
CA TYR A 144 5.01 -0.95 3.04
C TYR A 144 4.34 -1.11 1.67
N LEU A 145 5.11 -1.51 0.65
CA LEU A 145 4.58 -1.78 -0.70
C LEU A 145 4.07 -3.22 -0.84
N ILE A 146 4.59 -4.13 -0.01
CA ILE A 146 4.16 -5.53 0.08
C ILE A 146 3.69 -5.82 1.51
N THR A 147 2.55 -6.50 1.62
CA THR A 147 2.08 -7.08 2.87
C THR A 147 2.42 -8.57 2.92
N LYS A 148 3.04 -8.98 4.03
CA LYS A 148 3.22 -10.39 4.39
C LYS A 148 2.05 -10.86 5.24
N ILE A 149 1.45 -11.98 4.86
CA ILE A 149 0.36 -12.63 5.62
C ILE A 149 0.86 -13.99 6.09
N LYS A 150 0.65 -14.29 7.38
CA LYS A 150 1.01 -15.58 7.98
C LYS A 150 -0.26 -16.37 8.28
N GLU A 151 -0.48 -17.42 7.49
CA GLU A 151 -1.52 -18.44 7.71
C GLU A 151 -0.81 -19.80 7.85
N ASP A 152 -1.33 -20.85 7.22
CA ASP A 152 -0.65 -22.15 7.10
C ASP A 152 0.65 -22.07 6.31
N ARG A 153 0.80 -21.03 5.48
CA ARG A 153 2.00 -20.67 4.71
C ARG A 153 2.21 -19.17 4.71
N ILE A 154 3.41 -18.74 4.28
CA ILE A 154 3.72 -17.31 4.11
C ILE A 154 3.19 -16.87 2.75
N LEU A 155 2.30 -15.89 2.78
CA LEU A 155 1.72 -15.28 1.58
C LEU A 155 2.19 -13.83 1.45
N PHE A 156 2.26 -13.35 0.21
CA PHE A 156 2.56 -11.98 -0.13
C PHE A 156 1.52 -11.42 -1.09
N LYS A 157 1.21 -10.13 -0.92
CA LYS A 157 0.48 -9.31 -1.88
C LYS A 157 1.02 -7.89 -1.88
N LEU A 158 0.80 -7.15 -2.96
CA LEU A 158 1.00 -5.70 -2.94
C LEU A 158 -0.05 -5.02 -2.06
N SER A 159 0.25 -3.84 -1.53
CA SER A 159 -0.78 -2.97 -0.96
C SER A 159 -1.81 -2.65 -2.04
N PRO A 160 -3.13 -2.77 -1.79
CA PRO A 160 -4.18 -2.55 -2.79
C PRO A 160 -4.04 -1.29 -3.64
N VAL A 161 -3.66 -0.17 -3.03
CA VAL A 161 -3.51 1.10 -3.75
C VAL A 161 -2.30 1.08 -4.69
N PHE A 162 -1.18 0.49 -4.24
CA PHE A 162 0.00 0.35 -5.09
C PHE A 162 -0.19 -0.73 -6.17
N HIS A 163 -0.87 -1.84 -5.85
CA HIS A 163 -1.27 -2.86 -6.80
C HIS A 163 -2.02 -2.25 -7.99
N GLU A 164 -3.03 -1.44 -7.70
CA GLU A 164 -3.83 -0.78 -8.74
C GLU A 164 -3.01 0.20 -9.58
N TYR A 165 -2.09 0.94 -8.96
CA TYR A 165 -1.13 1.76 -9.71
C TYR A 165 -0.28 0.92 -10.68
N VAL A 166 0.38 -0.13 -10.19
CA VAL A 166 1.25 -0.98 -11.02
C VAL A 166 0.46 -1.61 -12.16
N ARG A 167 -0.75 -2.11 -11.88
CA ARG A 167 -1.63 -2.74 -12.88
C ARG A 167 -2.09 -1.80 -14.00
N THR A 168 -2.19 -0.49 -13.72
CA THR A 168 -2.76 0.50 -14.64
C THR A 168 -1.71 1.40 -15.30
N CYS A 169 -0.52 1.51 -14.74
CA CYS A 169 0.49 2.50 -15.15
C CYS A 169 1.88 1.92 -15.46
N CYS A 170 2.17 0.67 -15.12
CA CYS A 170 3.46 0.01 -15.36
C CYS A 170 3.33 -1.10 -16.40
#